data_AF-A0A1F6AHI9-F1
#
_entry.id   AF-A0A1F6AHI9-F1
#
_cell.length_a   1.000
_cell.length_b   1.000
_cell.length_c   1.000
_cell.angle_alpha   90.00
_cell.angle_beta   90.00
_cell.angle_gamma   90.00
#
_symmetry.space_group_name_H-M   'P 1'
#
loop_
_entity.id
_entity.type
_entity.pdbx_description
1 polymer ?
#
loop_
_entity_poly.entity_id
_entity_poly.type
_entity_poly.pdbx_seq_one_letter_code
_entity_poly.pdbx_strand_id
1 'polypeptide(L)' 'MVRKQLALFQTNPVHPSLRLHKIGSRQFWSISVDKSIRILILFEKDRIWVYHIGKHEDVY' A
#
# COMPACT_ATOMS: atom_id res chain seq x y z
N MET A 1 1.03 -13.34 -3.76
CA MET A 1 0.94 -12.56 -2.49
C MET A 1 0.42 -11.14 -2.74
N VAL A 2 1.10 -10.33 -3.55
CA VAL A 2 0.67 -8.95 -3.92
C VAL A 2 -0.78 -8.86 -4.39
N ARG A 3 -1.20 -9.68 -5.37
CA ARG A 3 -2.58 -9.66 -5.91
C ARG A 3 -3.65 -9.90 -4.85
N LYS A 4 -3.40 -10.82 -3.91
CA LYS A 4 -4.30 -11.11 -2.78
C LYS A 4 -4.47 -9.87 -1.90
N GLN A 5 -3.37 -9.16 -1.65
CA GLN A 5 -3.37 -7.97 -0.82
C GLN A 5 -4.08 -6.79 -1.49
N LEU A 6 -3.92 -6.63 -2.80
CA LEU A 6 -4.67 -5.64 -3.58
C LEU A 6 -6.17 -5.96 -3.61
N ALA A 7 -6.54 -7.22 -3.80
CA ALA A 7 -7.95 -7.64 -3.72
C ALA A 7 -8.53 -7.38 -2.31
N LEU A 8 -7.78 -7.71 -1.26
CA LEU A 8 -8.17 -7.41 0.13
C LEU A 8 -8.36 -5.90 0.32
N PHE A 9 -7.42 -5.08 -0.16
CA PHE A 9 -7.52 -3.62 -0.09
C PHE A 9 -8.73 -3.07 -0.84
N GLN A 10 -9.07 -3.60 -2.02
CA GLN A 10 -10.28 -3.21 -2.77
C GLN A 10 -11.56 -3.52 -2.00
N THR A 11 -11.61 -4.65 -1.30
CA THR A 11 -12.81 -5.08 -0.53
C THR A 11 -12.89 -4.50 0.87
N ASN A 12 -11.75 -4.25 1.52
CA ASN A 12 -11.64 -3.78 2.89
C ASN A 12 -10.33 -2.99 3.09
N PRO A 13 -10.32 -1.69 2.74
CA PRO A 13 -9.12 -0.84 2.83
C PRO A 13 -8.55 -0.70 4.24
N VAL A 14 -9.36 -0.90 5.28
CA VAL A 14 -8.99 -0.71 6.69
C VAL A 14 -8.60 -2.01 7.38
N HIS A 15 -8.44 -3.11 6.63
CA HIS A 15 -8.08 -4.39 7.22
C HIS A 15 -6.71 -4.32 7.94
N PRO A 16 -6.58 -4.78 9.20
CA PRO A 16 -5.35 -4.60 10.00
C PRO A 16 -4.09 -5.19 9.35
N SER A 17 -4.21 -6.28 8.58
CA SER A 17 -3.07 -6.90 7.90
C SER A 17 -2.45 -6.02 6.82
N LEU A 18 -3.20 -5.05 6.28
CA LEU A 18 -2.69 -4.09 5.30
C LEU A 18 -1.73 -3.10 5.95
N ARG A 19 -1.87 -2.86 7.26
CA ARG A 19 -1.11 -1.84 8.01
C ARG A 19 -1.03 -0.53 7.22
N LEU A 20 -2.17 -0.12 6.68
CA LEU A 20 -2.26 1.04 5.80
C LEU A 20 -1.90 2.30 6.58
N HIS A 21 -0.90 3.03 6.11
CA HIS A 21 -0.52 4.31 6.71
C HIS A 21 0.15 5.22 5.69
N LYS A 22 0.07 6.53 5.94
CA LYS A 22 0.69 7.55 5.11
C LYS A 22 2.19 7.60 5.35
N ILE A 23 2.97 7.80 4.29
CA ILE A 23 4.43 7.90 4.39
C ILE A 23 4.83 9.36 4.62
N GLY A 24 5.10 9.70 5.88
CA GLY A 24 5.58 11.02 6.29
C GLY A 24 4.68 12.15 5.78
N SER A 25 5.30 13.23 5.30
CA SER A 25 4.60 14.36 4.66
C SER A 25 4.23 14.12 3.19
N ARG A 26 4.62 12.98 2.61
CA ARG A 26 4.38 12.68 1.20
C ARG A 26 2.91 12.30 0.97
N GLN A 27 2.45 12.47 -0.27
CA GLN A 27 1.09 12.08 -0.69
C GLN A 27 0.87 10.56 -0.80
N PHE A 28 1.92 9.76 -0.58
CA PHE A 28 1.88 8.31 -0.71
C PHE A 28 1.43 7.60 0.55
N TRP A 29 0.79 6.46 0.36
CA TRP A 29 0.39 5.52 1.40
C TRP A 29 1.05 4.17 1.17
N SER A 30 1.35 3.48 2.27
CA SER A 30 2.02 2.19 2.29
C SER A 30 1.03 1.08 2.62
N ILE A 31 1.02 0.01 1.83
CA ILE A 31 0.32 -1.24 2.13
C ILE A 31 1.35 -2.35 2.35
N SER A 32 1.18 -3.11 3.42
CA SER A 32 1.97 -4.28 3.73
C SER A 32 1.48 -5.52 2.99
N VAL A 33 2.37 -6.14 2.22
CA VAL A 33 2.13 -7.46 1.59
C VAL A 33 2.64 -8.58 2.49
N ASP A 34 3.87 -8.45 2.98
CA ASP A 34 4.47 -9.33 3.97
C ASP A 34 5.41 -8.53 4.90
N LYS A 35 6.38 -9.17 5.55
CA LYS A 35 7.35 -8.46 6.41
C LYS A 35 8.27 -7.53 5.60
N SER A 36 8.65 -7.95 4.40
CA SER A 36 9.65 -7.33 3.53
C SER A 36 9.09 -6.54 2.36
N ILE A 37 7.85 -6.78 1.89
CA ILE A 37 7.30 -6.12 0.69
C ILE A 37 6.27 -5.06 1.06
N ARG A 38 6.35 -3.90 0.38
CA ARG A 38 5.43 -2.77 0.49
C ARG A 38 4.88 -2.39 -0.89
N ILE A 39 3.63 -1.94 -0.91
CA ILE A 39 3.00 -1.31 -2.07
C ILE A 39 2.81 0.16 -1.71
N LEU A 40 3.32 1.04 -2.56
CA LEU A 40 3.03 2.47 -2.49
C LEU A 40 1.83 2.79 -3.36
N ILE A 41 0.86 3.45 -2.75
CA ILE A 41 -0.33 3.94 -3.45
C ILE A 41 -0.49 5.44 -3.30
N LEU A 42 -1.11 6.04 -4.30
CA LEU A 42 -1.54 7.42 -4.30
C LEU A 42 -3.06 7.47 -4.50
N PHE A 43 -3.75 8.22 -3.64
CA PHE A 43 -5.16 8.50 -3.82
C PHE A 43 -5.31 9.79 -4.64
N GLU A 44 -5.95 9.71 -5.80
CA GLU A 44 -6.29 10.86 -6.64
C GLU A 44 -7.79 10.84 -6.92
N LYS A 45 -8.54 11.87 -6.53
CA LYS A 45 -9.99 12.04 -6.79
C LYS A 45 -10.82 10.74 -6.83
N ASP A 46 -10.94 10.10 -7.99
CA ASP A 46 -11.74 8.92 -8.30
C ASP A 46 -10.93 7.61 -8.41
N ARG A 47 -9.61 7.65 -8.26
CA ARG A 47 -8.68 6.56 -8.56
C ARG A 47 -7.63 6.37 -7.48
N ILE A 48 -7.10 5.15 -7.45
CA ILE A 48 -5.96 4.78 -6.63
C ILE A 48 -4.89 4.25 -7.57
N TRP A 49 -3.72 4.89 -7.57
CA TRP A 49 -2.59 4.49 -8.37
C TRP A 49 -1.63 3.66 -7.54
N VAL A 50 -1.18 2.53 -8.08
CA VAL A 50 -0.03 1.81 -7.54
C VAL A 50 1.22 2.45 -8.10
N TYR A 51 1.95 3.17 -7.26
CA TYR A 51 3.16 3.91 -7.64
C TYR A 51 4.39 3.00 -7.64
N HIS A 52 4.50 2.11 -6.65
CA HIS A 52 5.67 1.24 -6.50
C HIS A 52 5.32 -0.06 -5.76
N ILE A 53 6.00 -1.14 -6.10
CA ILE A 53 5.96 -2.41 -5.37
C ILE A 53 7.40 -2.86 -5.19
N GLY A 54 7.86 -2.91 -3.94
CA GLY A 54 9.26 -3.16 -3.64
C GLY A 54 9.50 -3.52 -2.19
N LYS A 55 10.77 -3.61 -1.80
CA LYS A 55 11.09 -3.98 -0.43
C LYS A 55 10.84 -2.83 0.52
N HIS A 56 10.68 -3.15 1.80
CA HIS A 56 10.49 -2.20 2.87
C HIS A 56 11.65 -1.21 2.97
N GLU A 57 12.88 -1.70 2.75
CA GLU A 57 14.13 -0.92 2.71
C GLU A 57 14.21 0.03 1.51
N ASP A 58 13.52 -0.24 0.40
CA ASP A 58 13.51 0.64 -0.78
C ASP A 58 12.48 1.77 -0.64
N VAL A 59 11.58 1.65 0.34
CA VAL A 59 10.42 2.52 0.53
C VAL A 59 10.58 3.48 1.71
N TYR A 60 11.43 3.12 2.68
CA TYR A 60 11.78 3.93 3.86
C TYR A 60 13.27 4.20 3.85
#